data_AF-A0A8S2Y2J4-F1
#
_entry.id   AF-A0A8S2Y2J4-F1
#
_cell.length_a   1.000
_cell.length_b   1.000
_cell.length_c   1.000
_cell.angle_alpha   90.00
_cell.angle_beta   90.00
_cell.angle_gamma   90.00
#
_symmetry.space_group_name_H-M   'P 1'
#
loop_
_entity.id
_entity.type
_entity.pdbx_description
1 polymer ?
#
loop_
_entity_poly.entity_id
_entity_poly.type
_entity_poly.pdbx_seq_one_letter_code
_entity_poly.pdbx_strand_id
1 'polypeptide(L)' 'MPNLYGDILSDLCAGLIGGLGLTPSGNIGENGAAIFEAVHGTAPDIAGQDKANPTALLLSAVMMLRHL' A
#
# COMPACT_ATOMS: atom_id res chain seq x y z
N MET A 1 4.08 -16.29 -7.36
CA MET A 1 5.27 -16.46 -6.49
C MET A 1 4.80 -17.03 -5.15
N PRO A 2 5.63 -17.81 -4.45
CA PRO A 2 5.36 -18.18 -3.06
C PRO A 2 5.55 -16.98 -2.12
N ASN A 3 5.05 -17.10 -0.89
CA ASN A 3 4.98 -16.03 0.11
C ASN A 3 6.31 -15.26 0.28
N LEU A 4 7.38 -15.93 0.70
CA LEU A 4 8.68 -15.30 0.98
C LEU A 4 9.27 -14.56 -0.24
N TYR A 5 9.09 -15.08 -1.45
CA TYR A 5 9.61 -14.42 -2.65
C TYR A 5 8.75 -13.22 -3.04
N GLY A 6 7.43 -13.30 -2.79
CA GLY A 6 6.53 -12.17 -2.93
C GLY A 6 6.92 -11.03 -1.99
N ASP A 7 7.14 -11.34 -0.71
CA ASP A 7 7.54 -10.39 0.34
C ASP A 7 8.81 -9.60 -0.03
N ILE A 8 9.88 -10.32 -0.39
CA ILE A 8 11.15 -9.69 -0.80
C ILE A 8 10.97 -8.82 -2.06
N LEU A 9 10.25 -9.33 -3.06
CA LEU A 9 10.11 -8.64 -4.34
C LEU A 9 9.13 -7.47 -4.28
N SER A 10 8.09 -7.51 -3.45
CA SER A 10 7.19 -6.37 -3.26
C SER A 10 7.93 -5.18 -2.66
N ASP A 11 8.80 -5.41 -1.67
CA ASP A 11 9.61 -4.35 -1.08
C ASP A 11 10.65 -3.80 -2.07
N LEU A 12 11.31 -4.69 -2.82
CA LEU A 12 12.24 -4.27 -3.86
C LEU A 12 11.55 -3.37 -4.90
N CYS A 13 10.39 -3.78 -5.40
CA CYS A 13 9.63 -3.00 -6.38
C CYS A 13 9.14 -1.66 -5.81
N ALA A 14 8.67 -1.63 -4.57
CA ALA A 14 8.31 -0.39 -3.89
C ALA A 14 9.52 0.57 -3.79
N GLY A 15 10.70 0.04 -3.44
CA GLY A 15 11.94 0.79 -3.38
C GLY A 15 12.35 1.42 -4.72
N LEU A 16 12.13 0.71 -5.84
CA LEU A 16 12.46 1.20 -7.19
C LEU A 16 11.63 2.42 -7.63
N ILE A 17 10.45 2.63 -7.06
CA ILE A 17 9.53 3.72 -7.45
C ILE A 17 9.51 4.89 -6.45
N GLY A 18 10.34 4.86 -5.40
CA GLY A 18 10.43 5.92 -4.38
C GLY A 18 9.92 5.52 -2.99
N GLY A 19 9.52 4.26 -2.79
CA GLY A 19 9.24 3.67 -1.49
C GLY A 19 7.77 3.59 -1.08
N LEU A 20 7.55 3.16 0.16
CA LEU A 20 6.22 2.82 0.70
C LEU A 20 5.26 4.01 0.78
N GLY A 21 5.76 5.25 0.83
CA GLY A 21 4.93 6.46 0.84
C GLY A 21 4.16 6.71 -0.47
N LEU A 22 4.52 5.99 -1.54
CA LEU A 22 3.90 6.11 -2.87
C LEU A 22 3.25 4.80 -3.35
N THR A 23 3.45 3.69 -2.64
CA THR A 23 3.11 2.36 -3.13
C THR A 23 1.70 1.95 -2.65
N PRO A 24 0.75 1.68 -3.57
CA PRO A 24 -0.56 1.14 -3.20
C PRO A 24 -0.49 -0.36 -2.88
N SER A 25 -1.47 -0.86 -2.11
CA SER A 25 -1.58 -2.29 -1.77
C SER A 25 -3.05 -2.75 -1.73
N GLY A 26 -3.24 -4.03 -2.03
CA GLY A 26 -4.52 -4.72 -2.00
C GLY A 26 -4.35 -6.19 -1.61
N ASN A 27 -5.13 -6.63 -0.63
CA ASN A 27 -5.24 -8.02 -0.19
C ASN A 27 -6.58 -8.58 -0.67
N ILE A 28 -6.52 -9.65 -1.46
CA ILE A 28 -7.71 -10.28 -2.04
C ILE A 28 -8.02 -11.54 -1.23
N GLY A 29 -9.26 -11.62 -0.74
CA GLY A 29 -9.81 -12.76 -0.02
C GLY A 29 -10.82 -13.56 -0.85
N GLU A 30 -11.41 -14.56 -0.21
CA GLU A 30 -12.45 -15.38 -0.81
C GLU A 30 -13.82 -14.67 -0.79
N ASN A 31 -14.79 -15.20 -1.53
CA ASN A 31 -16.18 -14.71 -1.56
C ASN A 31 -16.33 -13.21 -1.94
N GLY A 32 -15.40 -12.70 -2.75
CA GLY A 32 -15.40 -11.31 -3.19
C GLY A 32 -14.91 -10.30 -2.14
N ALA A 33 -14.32 -10.76 -1.03
CA ALA A 33 -13.69 -9.88 -0.06
C ALA A 33 -12.37 -9.32 -0.59
N ALA A 34 -12.15 -8.02 -0.44
CA ALA A 34 -10.88 -7.37 -0.75
C ALA A 34 -10.64 -6.18 0.19
N ILE A 35 -9.40 -5.98 0.63
CA ILE A 35 -8.98 -4.86 1.49
C ILE A 35 -7.86 -4.12 0.78
N PHE A 36 -8.00 -2.81 0.64
CA PHE A 36 -6.99 -1.93 0.03
C PHE A 36 -6.47 -0.96 1.08
N GLU A 37 -5.16 -0.87 1.22
CA GLU A 37 -4.52 -0.16 2.33
C GLU A 37 -3.21 0.50 1.93
N ALA A 38 -2.73 1.42 2.76
CA ALA A 38 -1.36 1.92 2.66
C ALA A 38 -0.41 0.93 3.36
N VAL A 39 0.83 0.82 2.85
CA VAL A 39 1.86 -0.09 3.40
C VAL A 39 2.96 0.63 4.19
N HIS A 40 2.92 1.95 4.23
CA HIS A 40 3.81 2.70 5.12
C HIS A 40 3.34 2.61 6.58
N GLY A 41 4.25 2.89 7.51
CA GLY A 41 3.92 2.98 8.93
C GLY A 41 3.03 4.17 9.27
N THR A 42 2.60 4.25 10.53
CA THR A 42 1.65 5.27 11.01
C THR A 42 2.25 6.67 11.17
N ALA A 43 3.58 6.81 11.08
CA ALA A 43 4.33 8.06 11.27
C ALA A 43 3.88 8.90 12.50
N PRO A 44 3.96 8.36 13.74
CA PRO A 44 3.43 9.03 14.93
C PRO A 44 4.10 10.36 15.26
N ASP A 45 5.36 10.53 14.86
CA ASP A 45 6.19 11.72 15.04
C ASP A 45 5.67 12.95 14.27
N ILE A 46 4.88 12.74 13.21
CA ILE A 46 4.23 13.80 12.42
C ILE A 46 2.70 13.75 12.47
N ALA A 47 2.11 12.88 13.29
CA ALA A 47 0.67 12.77 13.44
C ALA A 47 0.07 14.10 13.94
N GLY A 48 -1.03 14.53 13.31
CA GLY A 48 -1.72 15.78 13.65
C GLY A 48 -1.01 17.06 13.17
N GLN A 49 0.10 16.96 12.44
CA GLN A 49 0.85 18.13 11.96
C GLN A 49 0.56 18.53 10.50
N ASP A 50 -0.37 17.85 9.82
CA ASP A 50 -0.72 18.07 8.41
C ASP A 50 0.49 17.98 7.46
N LYS A 51 1.36 16.98 7.69
CA LYS A 51 2.58 16.73 6.89
C LYS A 51 2.59 15.36 6.21
N ALA A 52 1.61 14.50 6.50
CA ALA A 52 1.58 13.15 5.94
C ALA A 52 1.35 13.20 4.42
N ASN A 53 2.03 12.33 3.67
CA ASN A 53 1.79 12.16 2.24
C ASN A 53 0.65 11.15 2.04
N PRO A 54 -0.53 11.56 1.50
CA PRO A 54 -1.67 10.66 1.34
C PRO A 54 -1.61 9.79 0.07
N THR A 55 -0.55 9.91 -0.74
CA THR A 55 -0.49 9.33 -2.10
C THR A 55 -0.68 7.81 -2.13
N ALA A 56 0.00 7.06 -1.26
CA ALA A 56 -0.15 5.61 -1.20
C ALA A 56 -1.61 5.19 -0.93
N LEU A 57 -2.25 5.78 0.07
CA LEU A 57 -3.64 5.48 0.43
C LEU A 57 -4.61 5.87 -0.71
N LEU A 58 -4.40 7.03 -1.34
CA LEU A 58 -5.21 7.47 -2.47
C LEU A 58 -5.10 6.49 -3.64
N LEU A 59 -3.89 6.04 -3.97
CA LEU A 59 -3.68 5.05 -5.03
C LEU A 59 -4.27 3.68 -4.67
N SER A 60 -4.25 3.27 -3.40
CA SER A 60 -4.95 2.06 -2.94
C SER A 60 -6.46 2.18 -3.11
N ALA A 61 -7.04 3.36 -2.85
CA ALA A 61 -8.46 3.62 -3.14
C ALA A 61 -8.76 3.61 -4.64
N VAL A 62 -7.88 4.14 -5.49
CA VAL A 62 -8.01 4.02 -6.96
C VAL A 62 -7.94 2.56 -7.40
N MET A 63 -7.05 1.77 -6.79
CA MET A 63 -6.94 0.34 -7.06
C MET A 63 -8.22 -0.41 -6.67
N MET A 64 -8.83 -0.06 -5.53
CA MET A 64 -10.14 -0.57 -5.12
C MET A 64 -11.20 -0.28 -6.17
N LEU A 65 -11.31 0.98 -6.62
CA LEU A 65 -12.31 1.38 -7.63
C LEU A 65 -12.12 0.65 -8.98
N ARG A 66 -10.88 0.32 -9.35
CA ARG A 66 -10.58 -0.48 -10.55
C ARG A 66 -10.87 -1.98 -10.38
N HIS A 67 -10.96 -2.44 -9.13
CA HIS A 67 -11.25 -3.84 -8.81
C HIS A 67 -12.77 -4.13 -8.78
N LEU A 68 -13.60 -3.10 -8.60
CA LEU A 68 -15.06 -3.17 -8.73
C LEU A 68 -15.49 -3.41 -10.19
#